data_AF-N9AHR4-F1
#
_entry.id   AF-N9AHR4-F1
#
_cell.length_a   1.000
_cell.length_b   1.000
_cell.length_c   1.000
_cell.angle_alpha   90.00
_cell.angle_beta   90.00
_cell.angle_gamma   90.00
#
_symmetry.space_group_name_H-M   'P 1'
#
loop_
_entity.id
_entity.type
_entity.pdbx_description
1 polymer ?
#
loop_
_entity_poly.entity_id
_entity_poly.type
_entity_poly.pdbx_seq_one_letter_code
_entity_poly.pdbx_strand_id
1 'polypeptide(L)'
;MNNSQEIRTGRHCVFNMHVHLVFVAKYRRDVFTNAMLETMREVFERVCLDFEAELIEFDGEHDHVHLLVNYPPKVAISSLVNSLKGASSRILRTKHPEIKSKLWGNALWSPSYFAASCGGAPIGIIKHYIQQQQTPH
;
A
#
# COMPACT_ATOMS: atom_id res chain seq x y z
N MET A 1 -10.40 17.32 -11.74
CA MET A 1 -9.33 17.22 -10.73
C MET A 1 -8.13 16.62 -11.43
N ASN A 2 -6.95 17.23 -11.30
CA ASN A 2 -5.79 17.02 -12.17
C ASN A 2 -5.36 15.55 -12.23
N ASN A 3 -5.62 14.91 -13.37
CA ASN A 3 -5.34 13.49 -13.63
C ASN A 3 -3.93 13.30 -14.21
N SER A 4 -2.96 14.06 -13.71
CA SER A 4 -1.56 13.94 -14.13
C SER A 4 -0.91 12.89 -13.22
N GLN A 5 -0.87 11.63 -13.66
CA GLN A 5 0.00 10.64 -13.02
C GLN A 5 1.45 11.10 -13.20
N GLU A 6 2.00 11.81 -12.21
CA GLU A 6 3.40 12.21 -12.22
C GLU A 6 4.29 10.96 -12.21
N ILE A 7 5.10 10.84 -13.25
CA ILE A 7 6.07 9.75 -13.37
C ILE A 7 7.23 10.05 -12.42
N ARG A 8 7.58 9.07 -11.56
CA ARG A 8 8.68 9.19 -10.61
C ARG A 8 9.99 8.78 -11.26
N THR A 9 11.08 9.35 -10.77
CA THR A 9 12.44 9.05 -11.24
C THR A 9 13.31 8.58 -10.08
N GLY A 10 14.23 7.68 -10.39
CA GLY A 10 15.34 7.28 -9.54
C GLY A 10 16.65 7.41 -10.32
N ARG A 11 17.78 7.13 -9.67
CA ARG A 11 19.12 7.31 -10.25
C ARG A 11 19.32 6.65 -11.64
N HIS A 12 18.67 5.51 -11.86
CA HIS A 12 18.80 4.70 -13.08
C HIS A 12 17.45 4.22 -13.63
N CYS A 13 16.33 4.80 -13.19
CA CYS A 13 15.02 4.37 -13.66
C CYS A 13 14.02 5.53 -13.65
N VAL A 14 13.05 5.43 -14.56
CA VAL A 14 11.86 6.28 -14.63
C VAL A 14 10.68 5.32 -14.51
N PHE A 15 9.79 5.52 -13.55
CA PHE A 15 8.79 4.52 -13.17
C PHE A 15 7.46 5.13 -12.74
N ASN A 16 6.40 4.36 -12.95
CA ASN A 16 5.05 4.66 -12.50
C ASN A 16 4.41 3.32 -12.07
N MET A 17 4.75 2.86 -10.87
CA MET A 17 4.38 1.54 -10.38
C MET A 17 3.40 1.71 -9.22
N HIS A 18 2.15 1.31 -9.45
CA HIS A 18 1.14 1.27 -8.39
C HIS A 18 0.70 -0.17 -8.11
N VAL A 19 0.38 -0.44 -6.86
CA VAL A 19 -0.21 -1.70 -6.42
C VAL A 19 -1.43 -1.42 -5.57
N HIS A 20 -2.53 -2.11 -5.86
CA HIS A 20 -3.67 -2.24 -4.97
C HIS A 20 -3.48 -3.45 -4.08
N LEU A 21 -3.42 -3.21 -2.77
CA LEU A 21 -3.31 -4.25 -1.76
C LEU A 21 -4.60 -4.35 -0.97
N VAL A 22 -5.00 -5.59 -0.64
CA VAL A 22 -6.09 -5.84 0.30
C VAL A 22 -5.62 -6.74 1.43
N PHE A 23 -5.82 -6.28 2.66
CA PHE A 23 -5.56 -7.05 3.86
C PHE A 23 -6.86 -7.35 4.58
N VAL A 24 -7.07 -8.62 4.94
CA VAL A 24 -8.29 -9.08 5.60
C VAL A 24 -7.96 -9.44 7.04
N ALA A 25 -8.78 -8.99 7.98
CA ALA A 25 -8.71 -9.36 9.39
C ALA A 25 -8.75 -10.89 9.54
N LYS A 26 -8.07 -11.40 10.55
CA LYS A 26 -8.05 -12.84 10.81
C LYS A 26 -9.49 -13.32 11.07
N TYR A 27 -9.88 -14.37 10.37
CA TYR A 27 -11.24 -14.95 10.41
C TYR A 27 -12.35 -14.01 9.91
N ARG A 28 -12.03 -12.93 9.16
CA ARG A 28 -13.02 -11.94 8.66
C ARG A 28 -13.95 -11.44 9.76
N ARG A 29 -13.36 -11.12 10.92
CA ARG A 29 -14.09 -10.55 12.05
C ARG A 29 -14.25 -9.05 11.84
N ASP A 30 -15.40 -8.53 12.21
CA ASP A 30 -15.70 -7.08 12.23
C ASP A 30 -14.96 -6.42 13.40
N VAL A 31 -13.65 -6.24 13.25
CA VAL A 31 -12.76 -5.73 14.29
C VAL A 31 -12.54 -4.24 14.16
N PHE A 32 -12.43 -3.74 12.93
CA PHE A 32 -11.97 -2.40 12.66
C PHE A 32 -13.04 -1.35 12.92
N THR A 33 -12.61 -0.29 13.60
CA THR A 33 -13.37 0.93 13.85
C THR A 33 -12.66 2.09 13.16
N ASN A 34 -13.35 3.22 12.95
CA ASN A 34 -12.74 4.40 12.33
C ASN A 34 -11.45 4.84 13.05
N ALA A 35 -11.43 4.83 14.39
CA ALA A 35 -10.22 5.18 15.16
C ALA A 35 -9.04 4.23 14.89
N MET A 36 -9.30 2.94 14.66
CA MET A 36 -8.28 1.97 14.27
C MET A 36 -7.81 2.19 12.83
N LEU A 37 -8.72 2.55 11.92
CA LEU A 37 -8.37 2.89 10.54
C LEU A 37 -7.46 4.12 10.47
N GLU A 38 -7.74 5.18 11.24
CA GLU A 38 -6.85 6.34 11.34
C GLU A 38 -5.45 5.96 11.87
N THR A 39 -5.40 5.13 12.92
CA THR A 39 -4.13 4.60 13.41
C THR A 39 -3.40 3.76 12.36
N MET A 40 -4.13 2.98 11.55
CA MET A 40 -3.54 2.20 10.46
C MET A 40 -2.97 3.09 9.37
N ARG A 41 -3.68 4.16 8.99
CA ARG A 41 -3.22 5.14 8.00
C ARG A 41 -1.85 5.69 8.38
N GLU A 42 -1.71 6.21 9.61
CA GLU A 42 -0.42 6.73 10.12
C GLU A 42 0.72 5.69 10.03
N VAL A 43 0.42 4.44 10.38
CA VAL A 43 1.40 3.35 10.36
C VAL A 43 1.78 2.98 8.93
N PHE A 44 0.80 2.88 8.04
CA PHE A 44 1.02 2.53 6.65
C PHE A 44 1.78 3.63 5.90
N GLU A 45 1.49 4.90 6.15
CA GLU A 45 2.24 6.04 5.62
C GLU A 45 3.72 5.95 6.02
N ARG A 46 3.99 5.75 7.32
CA ARG A 46 5.37 5.61 7.81
C ARG A 46 6.10 4.42 7.21
N VAL A 47 5.45 3.26 7.14
CA VAL A 47 6.07 2.07 6.53
C VAL A 47 6.29 2.28 5.04
N CYS A 48 5.37 2.92 4.32
CA CYS A 48 5.59 3.25 2.91
C CYS A 48 6.81 4.17 2.75
N LEU A 49 6.92 5.20 3.59
CA LEU A 49 8.06 6.11 3.59
C LEU A 49 9.40 5.38 3.82
N ASP A 50 9.46 4.44 4.77
CA ASP A 50 10.65 3.61 5.04
C ASP A 50 11.08 2.78 3.82
N PHE A 51 10.14 2.49 2.90
CA PHE A 51 10.37 1.76 1.66
C PHE A 51 10.57 2.68 0.44
N GLU A 52 10.69 4.00 0.65
CA GLU A 52 10.67 5.02 -0.41
C GLU A 52 9.41 4.96 -1.29
N ALA A 53 8.34 4.38 -0.76
CA ALA A 53 7.01 4.28 -1.35
C ALA A 53 6.10 5.37 -0.79
N GLU A 54 4.95 5.55 -1.43
CA GLU A 54 3.95 6.55 -1.07
C GLU A 54 2.59 5.86 -0.96
N LEU A 55 1.91 6.07 0.17
CA LEU A 55 0.51 5.67 0.33
C LEU A 55 -0.36 6.71 -0.36
N ILE A 56 -0.91 6.35 -1.52
CA ILE A 56 -1.71 7.26 -2.35
C ILE A 56 -3.14 7.35 -1.82
N GLU A 57 -3.73 6.20 -1.50
CA GLU A 57 -5.08 6.12 -0.95
C GLU A 57 -5.17 4.96 0.03
N PHE A 58 -5.99 5.13 1.06
CA PHE A 58 -6.27 4.13 2.06
C PHE A 58 -7.70 4.26 2.55
N ASP A 59 -8.41 3.15 2.58
CA ASP A 59 -9.71 3.04 3.22
C ASP A 59 -9.94 1.60 3.70
N GLY A 60 -11.00 1.37 4.46
CA GLY A 60 -11.37 0.02 4.84
C GLY A 60 -12.71 -0.09 5.54
N GLU A 61 -13.22 -1.32 5.52
CA GLU A 61 -14.43 -1.72 6.21
C GLU A 61 -14.10 -2.38 7.57
N HIS A 62 -15.10 -3.01 8.18
CA HIS A 62 -14.96 -3.61 9.50
C HIS A 62 -14.03 -4.83 9.55
N ASP A 63 -13.83 -5.53 8.43
CA ASP A 63 -13.05 -6.78 8.38
C ASP A 63 -11.90 -6.77 7.36
N HIS A 64 -11.73 -5.71 6.56
CA HIS A 64 -10.62 -5.59 5.61
C HIS A 64 -10.26 -4.15 5.31
N VAL A 65 -9.08 -3.96 4.71
CA VAL A 65 -8.58 -2.65 4.30
C VAL A 65 -7.97 -2.71 2.91
N HIS A 66 -8.08 -1.60 2.20
CA HIS A 66 -7.57 -1.37 0.86
C HIS A 66 -6.47 -0.31 0.88
N LEU A 67 -5.35 -0.57 0.21
CA LEU A 67 -4.26 0.39 0.05
C LEU A 67 -3.93 0.54 -1.44
N LEU A 68 -3.81 1.77 -1.90
CA LEU A 68 -3.16 2.09 -3.17
C LEU A 68 -1.77 2.66 -2.86
N VAL A 69 -0.72 1.96 -3.29
CA VAL A 69 0.67 2.35 -3.00
C VAL A 69 1.43 2.58 -4.30
N ASN A 70 2.13 3.70 -4.40
CA ASN A 70 3.12 3.97 -5.43
C ASN A 70 4.51 3.60 -4.89
N TYR A 71 5.22 2.67 -5.54
CA TYR A 71 6.44 2.08 -4.99
C TYR A 71 7.60 2.02 -6.01
N PRO A 72 8.86 2.09 -5.57
CA PRO A 72 10.01 1.94 -6.47
C PRO A 72 10.12 0.52 -7.05
N PRO A 73 10.66 0.34 -8.28
CA PRO A 73 10.79 -0.98 -8.90
C PRO A 73 11.74 -1.93 -8.15
N LYS A 74 12.63 -1.41 -7.30
CA LYS A 74 13.51 -2.20 -6.43
C LYS A 74 12.78 -2.85 -5.24
N VAL A 75 11.58 -2.39 -4.90
CA VAL A 75 10.83 -2.87 -3.74
C VAL A 75 10.05 -4.13 -4.12
N ALA A 76 10.37 -5.25 -3.48
CA ALA A 76 9.55 -6.44 -3.55
C ALA A 76 8.24 -6.25 -2.76
N ILE A 77 7.09 -6.43 -3.43
CA ILE A 77 5.76 -6.27 -2.82
C ILE A 77 5.59 -7.14 -1.57
N SER A 78 6.09 -8.38 -1.60
CA SER A 78 6.03 -9.28 -0.45
C SER A 78 6.72 -8.70 0.80
N SER A 79 7.84 -8.01 0.61
CA SER A 79 8.59 -7.39 1.72
C SER A 79 7.83 -6.19 2.28
N LEU A 80 7.27 -5.35 1.41
CA LEU A 80 6.42 -4.22 1.83
C LEU A 80 5.18 -4.71 2.59
N VAL A 81 4.48 -5.73 2.07
CA VAL A 81 3.29 -6.32 2.70
C VAL A 81 3.62 -6.88 4.08
N ASN A 82 4.75 -7.58 4.23
CA ASN A 82 5.18 -8.11 5.52
C ASN A 82 5.39 -6.98 6.54
N SER A 83 6.06 -5.89 6.14
CA SER A 83 6.27 -4.74 7.01
C SER A 83 4.97 -4.03 7.36
N LEU A 84 4.09 -3.78 6.39
CA LEU A 84 2.78 -3.15 6.61
C LEU A 84 1.94 -3.95 7.61
N LYS A 85 1.76 -5.26 7.36
CA LYS A 85 0.95 -6.13 8.23
C LYS A 85 1.58 -6.33 9.61
N GLY A 86 2.91 -6.45 9.69
CA GLY A 86 3.62 -6.62 10.94
C GLY A 86 3.55 -5.38 11.83
N ALA A 87 3.89 -4.21 11.28
CA ALA A 87 3.88 -2.94 12.02
C ALA A 87 2.47 -2.58 12.49
N SER A 88 1.47 -2.65 11.61
CA SER A 88 0.07 -2.35 11.95
C SER A 88 -0.46 -3.30 13.03
N SER A 89 -0.22 -4.62 12.91
CA SER A 89 -0.64 -5.59 13.92
C SER A 89 -0.04 -5.28 15.29
N ARG A 90 1.25 -4.93 15.36
CA ARG A 90 1.92 -4.58 16.63
C ARG A 90 1.33 -3.30 17.22
N ILE A 91 1.23 -2.24 16.43
CA ILE A 91 0.83 -0.91 16.92
C ILE A 91 -0.63 -0.89 17.33
N LEU A 92 -1.53 -1.46 16.52
CA LEU A 92 -2.95 -1.54 16.86
C LEU A 92 -3.17 -2.32 18.15
N ARG A 93 -2.49 -3.45 18.36
CA ARG A 93 -2.67 -4.23 19.60
C ARG A 93 -2.19 -3.52 20.85
N THR A 94 -1.27 -2.56 20.70
CA THR A 94 -0.80 -1.70 21.80
C THR A 94 -1.74 -0.53 22.05
N LYS A 95 -2.13 0.20 20.99
CA LYS A 95 -3.00 1.39 21.09
C LYS A 95 -4.48 1.05 21.33
N HIS A 96 -4.93 -0.11 20.85
CA HIS A 96 -6.33 -0.57 20.86
C HIS A 96 -6.45 -1.95 21.52
N PRO A 97 -6.27 -2.05 22.85
CA PRO A 97 -6.35 -3.32 23.57
C PRO A 97 -7.71 -4.02 23.43
N GLU A 98 -8.78 -3.27 23.12
CA GLU A 98 -10.13 -3.79 22.87
C GLU A 98 -10.18 -4.81 21.73
N ILE A 99 -9.23 -4.79 20.79
CA ILE A 99 -9.10 -5.80 19.72
C ILE A 99 -9.02 -7.21 20.29
N LYS A 100 -8.42 -7.40 21.48
CA LYS A 100 -8.26 -8.72 22.10
C LYS A 100 -9.59 -9.40 22.42
N SER A 101 -10.66 -8.62 22.64
CA SER A 101 -12.01 -9.14 22.88
C SER A 101 -12.61 -9.81 21.64
N LYS A 102 -12.26 -9.32 20.44
CA LYS A 102 -12.72 -9.84 19.14
C LYS A 102 -11.73 -10.82 18.51
N LEU A 103 -10.43 -10.70 18.84
CA LEU A 103 -9.34 -11.53 18.35
C LEU A 103 -8.45 -12.01 19.51
N TRP A 104 -8.83 -13.14 20.09
CA TRP A 104 -8.11 -13.89 21.12
C TRP A 104 -6.71 -14.45 20.75
N GLY A 105 -6.32 -14.40 19.47
CA GLY A 105 -5.01 -14.86 19.01
C GLY A 105 -4.01 -13.73 18.79
N ASN A 106 -2.74 -14.08 18.58
CA ASN A 106 -1.64 -13.13 18.38
C ASN A 106 -1.59 -12.49 16.97
N ALA A 107 -2.43 -12.93 16.03
CA ALA A 107 -2.41 -12.49 14.64
C ALA A 107 -3.63 -11.62 14.32
N LEU A 108 -3.40 -10.37 13.89
CA LEU A 108 -4.45 -9.42 13.48
C LEU A 108 -5.00 -9.78 12.10
N TRP A 109 -4.09 -10.05 11.16
CA TRP A 109 -4.40 -10.29 9.76
C TRP A 109 -4.51 -11.79 9.45
N SER A 110 -5.28 -12.11 8.41
CA SER A 110 -5.13 -13.35 7.64
C SER A 110 -3.67 -13.48 7.17
N PRO A 111 -3.08 -14.69 7.03
CA PRO A 111 -1.76 -14.83 6.43
C PRO A 111 -1.72 -14.35 4.96
N SER A 112 -2.83 -14.49 4.22
CA SER A 112 -2.93 -14.07 2.83
C SER A 112 -3.03 -12.55 2.64
N TYR A 113 -2.81 -12.09 1.41
CA TYR A 113 -3.09 -10.74 0.94
C TYR A 113 -3.46 -10.80 -0.54
N PHE A 114 -4.21 -9.81 -1.01
CA PHE A 114 -4.39 -9.55 -2.44
C PHE A 114 -3.39 -8.50 -2.90
N ALA A 115 -2.87 -8.65 -4.12
CA ALA A 115 -2.08 -7.64 -4.80
C ALA A 115 -2.45 -7.61 -6.28
N ALA A 116 -2.83 -6.43 -6.78
CA ALA A 116 -3.02 -6.18 -8.19
C ALA A 116 -2.20 -4.97 -8.62
N SER A 117 -1.48 -5.08 -9.73
CA SER A 117 -0.87 -3.91 -10.37
C SER A 117 -1.94 -2.93 -10.82
N CYS A 118 -1.76 -1.66 -10.50
CA CYS A 118 -2.64 -0.58 -10.93
C CYS A 118 -1.83 0.43 -11.75
N GLY A 119 -2.49 1.13 -12.66
CA GLY A 119 -1.82 2.12 -13.50
C GLY A 119 -1.03 1.48 -14.65
N GLY A 120 -1.70 1.27 -15.78
CA GLY A 120 -1.00 1.42 -17.05
C GLY A 120 -0.86 2.92 -17.30
N ALA A 121 0.33 3.39 -17.69
CA ALA A 121 0.46 4.74 -18.21
C ALA A 121 -0.53 4.89 -19.40
N PRO A 122 -1.38 5.92 -19.43
CA PRO A 122 -2.20 6.19 -20.61
C PRO A 122 -1.31 6.15 -21.86
N ILE A 123 -1.81 5.60 -22.97
CA ILE A 123 -1.01 5.46 -24.22
C ILE A 123 -0.28 6.77 -24.57
N GLY A 124 -0.89 7.93 -24.30
CA GLY A 124 -0.26 9.24 -24.49
C GLY A 124 1.01 9.47 -23.67
N ILE A 125 1.06 9.02 -22.41
CA ILE A 125 2.25 9.12 -21.55
C ILE A 125 3.37 8.20 -22.06
N ILE A 126 3.04 6.96 -22.45
CA ILE A 126 4.02 6.04 -23.03
C ILE A 126 4.58 6.60 -24.34
N LYS A 127 3.71 7.14 -25.20
CA LYS A 127 4.11 7.76 -26.47
C LYS A 127 5.02 8.97 -26.25
N HIS A 128 4.70 9.83 -25.29
CA HIS A 128 5.53 10.98 -24.97
C HIS A 128 6.90 10.57 -24.43
N TYR A 129 6.94 9.58 -23.53
CA TYR A 129 8.19 9.02 -23.02
C TYR A 129 9.09 8.49 -24.15
N ILE A 130 8.52 7.76 -25.12
CA ILE A 130 9.25 7.27 -26.31
C ILE A 130 9.75 8.43 -27.16
N GLN A 131 8.92 9.45 -27.41
CA GLN A 131 9.28 10.61 -28.22
C GLN A 131 10.38 11.48 -27.62
N GLN A 132 10.52 11.48 -26.29
CA GLN A 132 11.59 12.19 -25.59
C GLN A 132 12.94 11.43 -25.62
N GLN A 133 12.98 10.18 -26.08
CA GLN A 133 14.24 9.45 -26.24
C GLN A 133 14.96 9.91 -27.51
N GLN A 134 16.25 10.24 -27.40
CA GLN A 134 17.07 10.59 -28.57
C GLN A 134 17.16 9.38 -29.50
N THR A 135 16.77 9.58 -30.76
CA THR A 135 17.01 8.59 -31.81
C THR A 135 18.46 8.71 -32.27
N PRO A 136 19.27 7.64 -32.19
CA PRO A 136 20.64 7.67 -32.72
C PRO A 136 20.63 8.00 -34.21
N HIS A 137 21.57 8.82 -34.65
CA HIS A 137 21.88 9.08 -36.06
C HIS A 137 22.97 8.13 -36.56
#